data_AF-A0A5F9CH70-F1
#
_entry.id   AF-A0A5F9CH70-F1
#
_cell.length_a   1.000
_cell.length_b   1.000
_cell.length_c   1.000
_cell.angle_alpha   90.00
_cell.angle_beta   90.00
_cell.angle_gamma   90.00
#
_symmetry.space_group_name_H-M   'P 1'
#
loop_
_entity.id
_entity.type
_entity.pdbx_description
1 polymer ?
#
loop_
_entity_poly.entity_id
_entity_poly.type
_entity_poly.pdbx_seq_one_letter_code
_entity_poly.pdbx_strand_id
1 'polypeptide(L)'
;LSRSKNESRKMSVTSEEHQTAKFSSADERLEAVHEVLMLLPPAHYETLRYLMSHLKKVTLNEKDNFVNAENLGIVFGPTLMRPPEDNTLTTLHNMQYQKLIVQILIENEDVLF
;
A
#
# COMPACT_ATOMS: atom_id res chain seq x y z
N LEU A 1 23.08 30.69 -42.35
CA LEU A 1 23.27 31.32 -41.03
C LEU A 1 21.87 31.65 -40.48
N SER A 2 21.10 30.68 -39.97
CA SER A 2 21.19 30.00 -38.66
C SER A 2 21.03 30.95 -37.47
N ARG A 3 20.05 30.64 -36.60
CA ARG A 3 19.80 31.14 -35.22
C ARG A 3 18.63 32.13 -34.99
N SER A 4 17.42 31.87 -35.51
CA SER A 4 16.23 32.49 -34.88
C SER A 4 14.91 31.73 -35.07
N LYS A 5 14.95 30.39 -35.09
CA LYS A 5 13.73 29.56 -35.16
C LYS A 5 13.75 28.31 -34.27
N ASN A 6 14.66 28.23 -33.29
CA ASN A 6 14.84 27.01 -32.48
C ASN A 6 14.95 27.21 -30.96
N GLU A 7 14.40 28.29 -30.40
CA GLU A 7 14.41 28.51 -28.94
C GLU A 7 13.04 28.80 -28.31
N SER A 8 11.97 28.99 -29.09
CA SER A 8 10.61 29.18 -28.53
C SER A 8 9.75 27.90 -28.50
N ARG A 9 10.36 26.72 -28.70
CA ARG A 9 9.69 25.41 -28.58
C ARG A 9 10.25 24.55 -27.44
N LYS A 10 11.00 25.16 -26.53
CA LYS A 10 11.67 24.50 -25.41
C LYS A 10 11.24 25.11 -24.08
N MET A 11 9.93 25.12 -23.79
CA MET A 11 9.34 25.41 -22.45
C MET A 11 7.80 25.30 -22.53
N SER A 12 7.26 24.11 -22.80
CA SER A 12 5.81 23.85 -22.56
C SER A 12 5.47 22.36 -22.42
N VAL A 13 6.46 21.47 -22.23
CA VAL A 13 6.23 20.02 -22.03
C VAL A 13 6.39 19.66 -20.54
N THR A 14 6.29 20.64 -19.64
CA THR A 14 6.50 20.42 -18.20
C THR A 14 5.53 21.26 -17.39
N SER A 15 4.28 20.83 -17.29
CA SER A 15 3.40 21.33 -16.23
C SER A 15 2.20 20.46 -15.85
N GLU A 16 1.74 19.46 -16.64
CA GLU A 16 0.51 18.73 -16.24
C GLU A 16 0.53 17.21 -16.49
N GLU A 17 1.70 16.58 -16.56
CA GLU A 17 1.81 15.10 -16.53
C GLU A 17 1.88 14.50 -15.11
N HIS A 18 1.73 15.29 -14.04
CA HIS A 18 1.98 14.79 -12.67
C HIS A 18 0.73 14.59 -11.78
N GLN A 19 -0.48 14.56 -12.34
CA GLN A 19 -1.67 14.09 -11.59
C GLN A 19 -2.07 12.65 -11.89
N THR A 20 -1.23 11.88 -12.58
CA THR A 20 -1.46 10.46 -12.91
C THR A 20 -0.70 9.47 -12.01
N ALA A 21 -0.12 9.92 -10.89
CA ALA A 21 0.65 9.08 -9.98
C ALA A 21 0.03 8.97 -8.57
N LYS A 22 -1.26 8.58 -8.48
CA LYS A 22 -1.88 8.20 -7.21
C LYS A 22 -2.04 6.70 -6.98
N PHE A 23 -1.40 5.88 -7.82
CA PHE A 23 -1.02 4.52 -7.47
C PHE A 23 0.36 4.28 -8.08
N SER A 24 1.38 4.29 -7.23
CA SER A 24 2.68 3.71 -7.54
C SER A 24 2.49 2.27 -8.05
N SER A 25 3.41 1.75 -8.87
CA SER A 25 3.31 0.38 -9.41
C SER A 25 3.12 -0.66 -8.29
N ALA A 26 2.67 -1.88 -8.62
CA ALA A 26 2.54 -2.92 -7.59
C ALA A 26 3.86 -3.17 -6.84
N ASP A 27 4.98 -3.12 -7.58
CA ASP A 27 6.33 -3.28 -7.04
C ASP A 27 6.72 -2.12 -6.13
N GLU A 28 6.46 -0.88 -6.53
CA GLU A 28 6.72 0.30 -5.70
C GLU A 28 5.88 0.30 -4.40
N ARG A 29 4.65 -0.21 -4.45
CA ARG A 29 3.82 -0.38 -3.23
C ARG A 29 4.40 -1.45 -2.31
N LEU A 30 4.89 -2.56 -2.88
CA LEU A 30 5.48 -3.64 -2.11
C LEU A 30 6.78 -3.18 -1.42
N GLU A 31 7.63 -2.46 -2.15
CA GLU A 31 8.86 -1.86 -1.63
C GLU A 31 8.56 -0.87 -0.50
N ALA A 32 7.60 0.04 -0.69
CA ALA A 32 7.21 0.99 0.36
C ALA A 32 6.67 0.29 1.63
N VAL A 33 5.90 -0.79 1.47
CA VAL A 33 5.42 -1.59 2.62
C VAL A 33 6.59 -2.26 3.33
N HIS A 34 7.53 -2.83 2.61
CA HIS A 34 8.72 -3.46 3.17
C HIS A 34 9.57 -2.45 3.98
N GLU A 35 9.81 -1.25 3.44
CA GLU A 35 10.54 -0.20 4.16
C GLU A 35 9.88 0.14 5.50
N VAL A 36 8.55 0.26 5.54
CA VAL A 36 7.81 0.54 6.78
C VAL A 36 7.86 -0.62 7.76
N LEU A 37 7.81 -1.88 7.28
CA LEU A 37 7.97 -3.05 8.14
C LEU A 37 9.31 -3.03 8.89
N MET A 38 10.39 -2.60 8.21
CA MET A 38 11.73 -2.50 8.80
C MET A 38 11.86 -1.41 9.88
N LEU A 39 10.88 -0.51 9.99
CA LEU A 39 10.83 0.51 11.04
C LEU A 39 10.09 0.04 12.29
N LEU A 40 9.45 -1.13 12.27
CA LEU A 40 8.70 -1.64 13.42
C LEU A 40 9.66 -2.07 14.55
N PRO A 41 9.29 -1.85 15.83
CA PRO A 41 9.97 -2.48 16.94
C PRO A 41 9.99 -4.01 16.77
N PRO A 42 11.07 -4.72 17.17
CA PRO A 42 11.23 -6.15 16.90
C PRO A 42 10.04 -7.02 17.34
N ALA A 43 9.46 -6.73 18.51
CA ALA A 43 8.30 -7.47 19.02
C ALA A 43 7.05 -7.28 18.14
N HIS A 44 6.85 -6.08 17.58
CA HIS A 44 5.74 -5.79 16.68
C HIS A 44 5.93 -6.47 15.33
N TYR A 45 7.16 -6.45 14.79
CA TYR A 45 7.49 -7.13 13.54
C TYR A 45 7.23 -8.64 13.63
N GLU A 46 7.76 -9.31 14.66
CA GLU A 46 7.56 -10.76 14.83
C GLU A 46 6.09 -11.15 15.05
N THR A 47 5.35 -10.34 15.81
CA THR A 47 3.91 -10.56 16.03
C THR A 47 3.15 -10.41 14.71
N LEU A 48 3.47 -9.38 13.93
CA LEU A 48 2.83 -9.12 12.64
C LEU A 48 3.15 -10.24 11.65
N ARG A 49 4.41 -10.67 11.56
CA ARG A 49 4.85 -11.81 10.74
C ARG A 49 4.05 -13.07 11.05
N TYR A 50 3.97 -13.44 12.33
CA TYR A 50 3.23 -14.63 12.75
C TYR A 50 1.74 -14.54 12.39
N LEU A 51 1.15 -13.35 12.59
CA LEU A 51 -0.24 -13.10 12.22
C LEU A 51 -0.46 -13.21 10.70
N MET A 52 0.37 -12.57 9.88
CA MET A 52 0.25 -12.61 8.42
C MET A 52 0.41 -14.06 7.90
N SER A 53 1.33 -14.82 8.46
CA SER A 53 1.52 -16.24 8.13
C SER A 53 0.28 -17.09 8.43
N HIS A 54 -0.39 -16.80 9.55
CA HIS A 54 -1.66 -17.47 9.88
C HIS A 54 -2.78 -17.06 8.92
N LEU A 55 -2.93 -15.77 8.64
CA LEU A 55 -3.96 -15.25 7.75
C LEU A 55 -3.79 -15.74 6.31
N LYS A 56 -2.55 -15.86 5.81
CA LYS A 56 -2.27 -16.50 4.51
C LYS A 56 -2.87 -17.91 4.45
N LYS A 57 -2.68 -18.73 5.48
CA LYS A 57 -3.25 -20.08 5.55
C LYS A 57 -4.78 -20.08 5.57
N VAL A 58 -5.41 -19.06 6.18
CA VAL A 58 -6.87 -18.88 6.12
C VAL A 58 -7.32 -18.65 4.68
N THR A 59 -6.61 -17.79 3.93
CA THR A 59 -6.94 -17.49 2.52
C THR A 59 -6.75 -18.68 1.58
N LEU A 60 -5.86 -19.62 1.91
CA LEU A 60 -5.70 -20.85 1.11
C LEU A 60 -6.93 -21.77 1.17
N ASN A 61 -7.81 -21.60 2.15
CA ASN A 61 -9.06 -22.34 2.30
C ASN A 61 -10.30 -21.54 1.82
N GLU A 62 -10.11 -20.53 0.97
CA GLU A 62 -11.19 -19.63 0.49
C GLU A 62 -12.39 -20.38 -0.09
N LYS A 63 -12.18 -21.53 -0.74
CA LYS A 63 -13.28 -22.34 -1.32
C LYS A 63 -14.30 -22.83 -0.30
N ASP A 64 -13.87 -23.01 0.95
CA ASP A 64 -14.71 -23.56 2.02
C ASP A 64 -15.14 -22.49 3.04
N ASN A 65 -14.29 -21.49 3.28
CA ASN A 65 -14.57 -20.43 4.27
C ASN A 65 -15.04 -19.10 3.66
N PHE A 66 -14.91 -18.92 2.34
CA PHE A 66 -15.25 -17.69 1.59
C PHE A 66 -14.48 -16.44 2.05
N VAL A 67 -13.30 -16.61 2.66
CA VAL A 67 -12.47 -15.55 3.19
C VAL A 67 -11.20 -15.40 2.36
N ASN A 68 -11.06 -14.27 1.66
CA ASN A 68 -9.81 -13.85 1.00
C ASN A 68 -9.09 -12.74 1.76
N ALA A 69 -7.93 -12.35 1.25
CA ALA A 69 -7.10 -11.29 1.81
C ALA A 69 -7.82 -9.93 1.85
N GLU A 70 -8.67 -9.63 0.87
CA GLU A 70 -9.45 -8.39 0.83
C GLU A 70 -10.47 -8.33 1.99
N ASN A 71 -11.20 -9.42 2.24
CA ASN A 71 -12.13 -9.55 3.36
C ASN A 71 -11.40 -9.43 4.71
N LEU A 72 -10.24 -10.07 4.85
CA LEU A 72 -9.43 -9.97 6.06
C LEU A 72 -8.88 -8.55 6.26
N GLY A 73 -8.52 -7.86 5.19
CA GLY A 73 -8.10 -6.46 5.25
C GLY A 73 -9.16 -5.54 5.86
N ILE A 74 -10.44 -5.78 5.59
CA ILE A 74 -11.55 -5.00 6.18
C ILE A 74 -11.60 -5.17 7.70
N VAL A 75 -11.38 -6.39 8.20
CA VAL A 75 -11.47 -6.71 9.63
C VAL A 75 -10.20 -6.27 10.38
N PHE A 76 -9.04 -6.57 9.82
CA PHE A 76 -7.76 -6.36 10.49
C PHE A 76 -7.17 -4.97 10.25
N GLY A 77 -7.51 -4.28 9.16
CA GLY A 77 -7.07 -2.91 8.88
C GLY A 77 -7.26 -1.95 10.06
N PRO A 78 -8.50 -1.73 10.55
CA PRO A 78 -8.75 -0.85 11.69
C PRO A 78 -8.25 -1.41 13.04
N THR A 79 -8.01 -2.72 13.13
CA THR A 79 -7.51 -3.37 14.35
C THR A 79 -6.00 -3.17 14.51
N LEU A 80 -5.25 -3.20 13.41
CA LEU A 80 -3.79 -3.11 13.40
C LEU A 80 -3.27 -1.67 13.30
N MET A 81 -4.06 -0.75 12.74
CA MET A 81 -3.64 0.63 12.44
C MET A 81 -4.61 1.64 13.02
N ARG A 82 -4.07 2.68 13.67
CA ARG A 82 -4.85 3.81 14.18
C ARG A 82 -4.56 5.05 13.33
N PRO A 83 -5.58 5.76 12.81
CA PRO A 83 -5.38 7.02 12.12
C PRO A 83 -4.83 8.09 13.09
N PRO A 84 -3.99 9.02 12.62
CA PRO A 84 -3.39 10.04 13.47
C PRO A 84 -4.34 11.20 13.81
N GLU A 85 -5.44 11.38 13.07
CA GLU A 85 -6.36 12.53 13.22
C GLU A 85 -7.85 12.14 13.11
N ASP A 86 -8.71 12.91 13.79
CA ASP A 86 -10.17 12.73 13.88
C ASP A 86 -10.97 13.57 12.87
N ASN A 87 -10.44 13.85 11.68
CA ASN A 87 -11.23 14.46 10.60
C ASN A 87 -11.92 13.37 9.75
N THR A 88 -13.24 13.45 9.59
CA THR A 88 -14.08 12.44 8.94
C THR A 88 -13.61 12.06 7.52
N LEU A 89 -13.18 13.02 6.71
CA LEU A 89 -12.75 12.75 5.33
C LEU A 89 -11.39 12.04 5.28
N THR A 90 -10.44 12.47 6.12
CA THR A 90 -9.14 11.81 6.26
C THR A 90 -9.30 10.41 6.86
N THR A 91 -10.23 10.19 7.79
CA THR A 91 -10.53 8.88 8.35
C THR A 91 -11.06 7.91 7.30
N LEU A 92 -11.96 8.34 6.41
CA LEU A 92 -12.47 7.51 5.31
C LEU A 92 -11.36 7.08 4.36
N HIS A 93 -10.50 8.02 3.96
CA HIS A 93 -9.34 7.73 3.11
C HIS A 93 -8.41 6.74 3.82
N ASN A 94 -8.08 6.98 5.08
CA ASN A 94 -7.20 6.11 5.89
C ASN A 94 -7.73 4.67 5.99
N MET A 95 -9.04 4.46 6.16
CA MET A 95 -9.61 3.11 6.21
C MET A 95 -9.38 2.31 4.92
N GLN A 96 -9.41 2.96 3.75
CA GLN A 96 -9.13 2.29 2.48
C GLN A 96 -7.68 1.83 2.39
N TYR A 97 -6.72 2.65 2.83
CA TYR A 97 -5.31 2.25 2.86
C TYR A 97 -5.04 1.19 3.91
N GLN A 98 -5.65 1.28 5.10
CA GLN A 98 -5.48 0.27 6.14
C GLN A 98 -5.90 -1.12 5.66
N LYS A 99 -7.06 -1.20 4.99
CA LYS A 99 -7.51 -2.44 4.34
C LYS A 99 -6.48 -2.92 3.30
N LEU A 100 -6.05 -2.03 2.41
CA LEU A 100 -5.13 -2.37 1.31
C LEU A 100 -3.76 -2.84 1.82
N ILE A 101 -3.21 -2.17 2.83
CA ILE A 101 -1.93 -2.55 3.44
C ILE A 101 -2.01 -3.95 4.02
N VAL A 102 -3.07 -4.26 4.78
CA VAL A 102 -3.25 -5.62 5.33
C VAL A 102 -3.40 -6.65 4.22
N GLN A 103 -4.15 -6.34 3.16
CA GLN A 103 -4.28 -7.23 2.01
C GLN A 103 -2.91 -7.53 1.38
N ILE A 104 -2.09 -6.49 1.12
CA ILE A 104 -0.74 -6.65 0.55
C ILE A 104 0.14 -7.50 1.47
N LEU A 105 0.10 -7.26 2.78
CA LEU A 105 0.86 -8.03 3.78
C LEU A 105 0.48 -9.52 3.79
N ILE A 106 -0.81 -9.84 3.64
CA ILE A 106 -1.27 -11.24 3.57
C ILE A 106 -0.90 -11.86 2.23
N GLU A 107 -1.10 -11.14 1.11
CA GLU A 107 -0.84 -11.69 -0.22
C GLU A 107 0.64 -11.97 -0.48
N ASN A 108 1.53 -11.15 0.08
CA ASN A 108 2.98 -11.20 -0.16
C ASN A 108 3.78 -11.57 1.10
N GLU A 109 3.15 -12.29 2.04
CA GLU A 109 3.77 -12.68 3.32
C GLU A 109 5.11 -13.39 3.14
N ASP A 110 5.23 -14.23 2.11
CA ASP A 110 6.42 -15.02 1.77
C ASP A 110 7.59 -14.20 1.21
N VAL A 111 7.32 -12.98 0.76
CA VAL A 111 8.32 -12.06 0.19
C VAL A 111 8.70 -10.96 1.18
N LEU A 112 7.75 -10.53 2.03
CA LEU A 112 7.92 -9.39 2.93
C LEU A 112 8.54 -9.74 4.29
N PHE A 113 8.45 -11.00 4.73
CA PHE A 113 8.88 -11.47 6.04
C PHE A 113 9.80 -12.68 5.97
#